data_AF-A0A2V7EF86-F1
#
_entry.id   AF-A0A2V7EF86-F1
#
_cell.length_a   1.000
_cell.length_b   1.000
_cell.length_c   1.000
_cell.angle_alpha   90.00
_cell.angle_beta   90.00
_cell.angle_gamma   90.00
#
_symmetry.space_group_name_H-M   'P 1'
#
loop_
_entity.id
_entity.type
_entity.pdbx_description
1 polymer ?
#
loop_
_entity_poly.entity_id
_entity_poly.type
_entity_poly.pdbx_seq_one_letter_code
_entity_poly.pdbx_strand_id
1 'polypeptide(L)'
;MLANKIGVRSRRAMTSGLASLLLLAGVTATARGQTGPPPGSGLAGTARAQPYSSSDAVGTSDNYWRRVAIGFGISLFAHETAHVLTSLALGFHPYLALDHGRPTIFSGIDSQKYPHKQFLFSAAGLTTQDLINEAILDIPHSRGGAIERGILAGGIGTTLFYLTLGRNGSVSDIAFMARTSSLSKTQLSLIFGGVSAIQALRISRDSSYAHFFVGPTENGLCIGFRY
;
A
#
# COMPACT_ATOMS: atom_id res chain seq x y z
N MET A 1 35.21 -42.93 -12.36
CA MET A 1 36.38 -42.33 -11.69
C MET A 1 36.56 -40.90 -12.19
N LEU A 2 36.66 -39.94 -11.26
CA LEU A 2 37.11 -38.54 -11.41
C LEU A 2 36.22 -37.63 -12.30
N ALA A 3 35.25 -36.88 -11.79
CA ALA A 3 35.29 -35.82 -10.76
C ALA A 3 36.05 -34.54 -11.17
N ASN A 4 35.25 -33.46 -11.24
CA ASN A 4 35.50 -32.17 -10.59
C ASN A 4 36.44 -31.15 -11.27
N LYS A 5 35.84 -30.20 -12.01
CA LYS A 5 36.36 -28.83 -12.19
C LYS A 5 35.23 -27.86 -12.61
N ILE A 6 34.25 -27.64 -11.73
CA ILE A 6 33.39 -26.45 -11.77
C ILE A 6 33.90 -25.50 -10.69
N GLY A 7 34.97 -24.79 -11.04
CA GLY A 7 35.70 -23.90 -10.15
C GLY A 7 35.15 -22.47 -10.16
N VAL A 8 34.39 -22.13 -9.12
CA VAL A 8 34.51 -20.89 -8.33
C VAL A 8 34.12 -19.53 -8.98
N ARG A 9 33.89 -19.39 -10.29
CA ARG A 9 33.49 -18.09 -10.87
C ARG A 9 31.99 -17.76 -10.87
N SER A 10 31.12 -18.72 -10.55
CA SER A 10 29.65 -18.54 -10.64
C SER A 10 28.95 -18.21 -9.31
N ARG A 11 29.67 -18.02 -8.20
CA ARG A 11 29.06 -17.77 -6.87
C ARG A 11 29.17 -16.32 -6.36
N ARG A 12 29.70 -15.39 -7.15
CA ARG A 12 29.79 -13.96 -6.77
C ARG A 12 28.81 -13.02 -7.51
N ALA A 13 27.91 -13.54 -8.33
CA ALA A 13 26.96 -12.73 -9.11
C ALA A 13 25.49 -12.80 -8.64
N MET A 14 25.21 -13.42 -7.49
CA MET A 14 23.83 -13.60 -6.98
C MET A 14 23.58 -13.01 -5.59
N THR A 15 24.45 -12.12 -5.11
CA THR A 15 24.29 -11.45 -3.81
C THR A 15 24.26 -9.92 -3.90
N SER A 16 24.21 -9.34 -5.09
CA SER A 16 24.26 -7.88 -5.30
C SER A 16 22.97 -7.25 -5.85
N GLY A 17 21.87 -8.02 -5.98
CA GLY A 17 20.59 -7.51 -6.49
C GLY A 17 19.61 -6.95 -5.44
N LEU A 18 19.93 -7.06 -4.15
CA LEU A 18 19.02 -6.75 -3.04
C LEU A 18 19.49 -5.59 -2.14
N ALA A 19 20.60 -4.92 -2.51
CA ALA A 19 21.29 -3.97 -1.63
C ALA A 19 21.14 -2.48 -2.01
N SER A 20 20.24 -2.11 -2.93
CA SER A 20 20.01 -0.70 -3.29
C SER A 20 18.69 -0.13 -2.77
N LEU A 21 17.99 -0.85 -1.88
CA LEU A 21 16.71 -0.43 -1.30
C LEU A 21 16.91 0.25 0.07
N LEU A 22 17.78 1.23 0.13
CA LEU A 22 18.01 2.06 1.31
C LEU A 22 18.38 3.44 0.81
N LEU A 23 17.41 4.34 0.80
CA LEU A 23 17.54 5.80 0.95
C LEU A 23 16.20 6.45 0.57
N LEU A 24 15.33 6.64 1.56
CA LEU A 24 14.69 7.94 1.83
C LEU A 24 13.88 7.83 3.13
N ALA A 25 14.56 8.09 4.25
CA ALA A 25 13.92 8.46 5.50
C ALA A 25 13.74 9.99 5.51
N GLY A 26 12.58 10.47 5.97
CA GLY A 26 12.47 11.83 6.47
C GLY A 26 11.16 12.53 6.19
N VAL A 27 10.12 12.24 6.98
CA VAL A 27 9.21 13.28 7.46
C VAL A 27 8.83 12.94 8.92
N THR A 28 9.51 13.60 9.85
CA THR A 28 9.11 13.69 11.25
C THR A 28 7.91 14.63 11.37
N ALA A 29 6.75 14.12 11.78
CA ALA A 29 5.65 14.94 12.26
C ALA A 29 5.61 14.87 13.80
N THR A 30 6.03 15.96 14.42
CA THR A 30 5.97 16.24 15.85
C THR A 30 4.53 16.15 16.38
N ALA A 31 4.28 15.28 17.36
CA ALA A 31 3.07 15.30 18.16
C ALA A 31 3.16 16.44 19.19
N ARG A 32 2.25 17.42 19.10
CA ARG A 32 2.07 18.45 20.13
C ARG A 32 0.91 18.05 21.04
N GLY A 33 1.22 17.82 22.31
CA GLY A 33 0.29 17.36 23.33
C GLY A 33 -0.81 18.36 23.65
N GLN A 34 -1.98 17.83 24.02
CA GLN A 34 -2.95 18.52 24.86
C GLN A 34 -2.95 17.86 26.23
N THR A 35 -2.56 18.68 27.21
CA THR A 35 -2.51 18.45 28.65
C THR A 35 -3.92 18.28 29.23
N GLY A 36 -4.19 17.15 29.88
CA GLY A 36 -5.35 17.00 30.76
C GLY A 36 -5.08 17.56 32.17
N PRO A 37 -6.10 18.03 32.91
CA PRO A 37 -5.94 18.51 34.29
C PRO A 37 -5.79 17.33 35.30
N PRO A 38 -5.25 17.58 36.51
CA PRO A 38 -4.79 16.54 37.43
C PRO A 38 -5.96 15.82 38.18
N PRO A 39 -5.70 14.66 38.81
CA PRO A 39 -6.75 13.84 39.39
C PRO A 39 -7.21 14.36 40.76
N GLY A 40 -8.50 14.68 40.87
CA GLY A 40 -9.20 14.89 42.13
C GLY A 40 -9.92 13.62 42.56
N SER A 41 -9.66 13.19 43.79
CA SER A 41 -10.22 12.01 44.47
C SER A 41 -11.71 12.20 44.84
N GLY A 42 -12.54 11.17 44.66
CA GLY A 42 -13.93 11.12 45.13
C GLY A 42 -14.67 9.87 44.66
N LEU A 43 -14.95 8.95 45.60
CA LEU A 43 -15.65 7.69 45.38
C LEU A 43 -17.18 7.85 45.30
N ALA A 44 -17.78 7.04 44.42
CA ALA A 44 -19.15 6.50 44.39
C ALA A 44 -20.35 7.47 44.20
N GLY A 45 -21.07 7.29 43.09
CA GLY A 45 -22.43 7.82 42.93
C GLY A 45 -23.00 7.63 41.53
N THR A 46 -23.84 6.61 41.37
CA THR A 46 -24.87 6.41 40.32
C THR A 46 -24.46 6.57 38.85
N ALA A 47 -24.40 5.44 38.14
CA ALA A 47 -24.40 5.38 36.68
C ALA A 47 -25.71 5.98 36.12
N ARG A 48 -25.71 7.30 35.91
CA ARG A 48 -26.71 7.98 35.10
C ARG A 48 -26.40 7.63 33.65
N ALA A 49 -27.21 6.77 33.05
CA ALA A 49 -27.23 6.57 31.61
C ALA A 49 -27.41 7.96 30.96
N GLN A 50 -26.33 8.49 30.42
CA GLN A 50 -26.37 9.67 29.56
C GLN A 50 -27.12 9.24 28.30
N PRO A 51 -28.25 9.89 27.95
CA PRO A 51 -28.85 9.64 26.66
C PRO A 51 -27.80 9.98 25.60
N TYR A 52 -27.43 9.00 24.80
CA TYR A 52 -26.54 9.17 23.66
C TYR A 52 -27.26 10.11 22.69
N SER A 53 -26.90 11.39 22.70
CA SER A 53 -27.38 12.37 21.74
C SER A 53 -26.98 11.91 20.35
N SER A 54 -27.96 11.41 19.59
CA SER A 54 -27.84 10.89 18.23
C SER A 54 -27.49 11.95 17.18
N SER A 55 -27.25 13.20 17.59
CA SER A 55 -26.85 14.32 16.74
C SER A 55 -25.34 14.43 16.50
N ASP A 56 -24.48 13.81 17.34
CA ASP A 56 -23.00 13.87 17.18
C ASP A 56 -22.40 12.65 16.44
N ALA A 57 -23.21 11.61 16.19
CA ALA A 57 -22.78 10.38 15.52
C ALA A 57 -22.61 10.55 13.99
N VAL A 58 -23.41 11.41 13.37
CA VAL A 58 -23.37 11.64 11.92
C VAL A 58 -22.09 12.40 11.52
N GLY A 59 -21.70 13.41 12.31
CA GLY A 59 -20.48 14.20 12.06
C GLY A 59 -19.16 13.46 12.32
N THR A 60 -19.17 12.40 13.14
CA THR A 60 -17.98 11.59 13.43
C THR A 60 -17.73 10.51 12.37
N SER A 61 -18.80 9.94 11.78
CA SER A 61 -18.73 8.98 10.68
C SER A 61 -18.22 9.59 9.37
N ASP A 62 -18.73 10.77 8.99
CA ASP A 62 -18.30 11.45 7.74
C ASP A 62 -16.82 11.84 7.79
N ASN A 63 -16.37 12.32 8.95
CA ASN A 63 -14.96 12.63 9.17
C ASN A 63 -14.06 11.38 9.17
N TYR A 64 -14.58 10.22 9.58
CA TYR A 64 -13.87 8.95 9.52
C TYR A 64 -13.64 8.52 8.07
N TRP A 65 -14.70 8.43 7.26
CA TRP A 65 -14.58 8.03 5.85
C TRP A 65 -13.78 9.01 5.02
N ARG A 66 -13.87 10.30 5.32
CA ARG A 66 -12.99 11.32 4.72
C ARG A 66 -11.51 11.02 4.99
N ARG A 67 -11.15 10.63 6.22
CA ARG A 67 -9.76 10.27 6.57
C ARG A 67 -9.32 8.97 5.90
N VAL A 68 -10.20 7.99 5.79
CA VAL A 68 -9.95 6.76 5.00
C VAL A 68 -9.68 7.12 3.54
N ALA A 69 -10.53 7.94 2.92
CA ALA A 69 -10.35 8.38 1.54
C ALA A 69 -9.04 9.16 1.33
N ILE A 70 -8.66 10.02 2.28
CA ILE A 70 -7.36 10.71 2.26
C ILE A 70 -6.21 9.69 2.30
N GLY A 71 -6.27 8.71 3.20
CA GLY A 71 -5.27 7.65 3.28
C GLY A 71 -5.15 6.84 1.98
N PHE A 72 -6.29 6.50 1.39
CA PHE A 72 -6.35 5.81 0.10
C PHE A 72 -5.70 6.66 -1.01
N GLY A 73 -6.03 7.95 -1.07
CA GLY A 73 -5.43 8.90 -2.01
C GLY A 73 -3.91 9.04 -1.82
N ILE A 74 -3.42 9.05 -0.59
CA ILE A 74 -1.99 9.05 -0.27
C ILE A 74 -1.31 7.79 -0.81
N SER A 75 -1.93 6.61 -0.64
CA SER A 75 -1.41 5.35 -1.17
C SER A 75 -1.30 5.36 -2.70
N LEU A 76 -2.31 5.85 -3.41
CA LEU A 76 -2.27 6.03 -4.86
C LEU A 76 -1.21 7.05 -5.29
N PHE A 77 -1.12 8.18 -4.60
CA PHE A 77 -0.11 9.18 -4.89
C PHE A 77 1.31 8.63 -4.73
N ALA A 78 1.55 7.82 -3.68
CA ALA A 78 2.83 7.14 -3.49
C ALA A 78 3.13 6.14 -4.61
N HIS A 79 2.13 5.38 -5.07
CA HIS A 79 2.26 4.46 -6.21
C HIS A 79 2.73 5.19 -7.48
N GLU A 80 2.05 6.27 -7.85
CA GLU A 80 2.37 7.06 -9.04
C GLU A 80 3.71 7.80 -8.90
N THR A 81 4.01 8.30 -7.71
CA THR A 81 5.31 8.94 -7.42
C THR A 81 6.46 7.97 -7.59
N ALA A 82 6.28 6.70 -7.21
CA ALA A 82 7.31 5.67 -7.38
C ALA A 82 7.66 5.43 -8.86
N HIS A 83 6.65 5.44 -9.74
CA HIS A 83 6.86 5.38 -11.19
C HIS A 83 7.72 6.55 -11.70
N VAL A 84 7.38 7.78 -11.29
CA VAL A 84 8.15 8.99 -11.65
C VAL A 84 9.59 8.90 -11.17
N LEU A 85 9.79 8.63 -9.87
CA LEU A 85 11.11 8.57 -9.26
C LEU A 85 11.97 7.47 -9.89
N THR A 86 11.37 6.32 -10.18
CA THR A 86 12.08 5.20 -10.82
C THR A 86 12.48 5.54 -12.25
N SER A 87 11.61 6.18 -13.03
CA SER A 87 11.97 6.64 -14.38
C SER A 87 13.14 7.62 -14.35
N LEU A 88 13.07 8.63 -13.46
CA LEU A 88 14.15 9.61 -13.27
C LEU A 88 15.47 8.94 -12.84
N ALA A 89 15.42 8.03 -11.86
CA ALA A 89 16.58 7.30 -11.38
C ALA A 89 17.22 6.41 -12.46
N LEU A 90 16.43 5.91 -13.41
CA LEU A 90 16.89 5.10 -14.54
C LEU A 90 17.45 5.95 -15.71
N GLY A 91 17.36 7.27 -15.60
CA GLY A 91 17.85 8.25 -16.58
C GLY A 91 16.83 8.62 -17.66
N PHE A 92 15.54 8.45 -17.40
CA PHE A 92 14.46 8.73 -18.35
C PHE A 92 13.59 9.91 -17.88
N HIS A 93 12.77 10.40 -18.80
CA HIS A 93 11.90 11.56 -18.58
C HIS A 93 10.45 11.08 -18.58
N PRO A 94 9.85 10.83 -17.41
CA PRO A 94 8.47 10.42 -17.34
C PRO A 94 7.57 11.59 -17.75
N TYR A 95 6.42 11.27 -18.35
CA TYR A 95 5.44 12.27 -18.73
C TYR A 95 4.02 11.77 -18.49
N LEU A 96 3.12 12.71 -18.22
CA LEU A 96 1.70 12.46 -18.07
C LEU A 96 1.02 12.60 -19.43
N ALA A 97 0.24 11.59 -19.82
CA ALA A 97 -0.63 11.68 -20.98
C ALA A 97 -1.91 10.87 -20.74
N LEU A 98 -2.87 11.00 -21.65
CA LEU A 98 -4.11 10.22 -21.60
C LEU A 98 -3.94 8.93 -22.43
N ASP A 99 -4.20 7.78 -21.81
CA ASP A 99 -4.39 6.50 -22.50
C ASP A 99 -5.89 6.18 -22.52
N HIS A 100 -6.53 6.20 -23.68
CA HIS A 100 -7.99 5.98 -23.82
C HIS A 100 -8.84 6.84 -22.86
N GLY A 101 -8.41 8.09 -22.62
CA GLY A 101 -9.08 9.03 -21.71
C GLY A 101 -8.65 8.92 -20.24
N ARG A 102 -7.75 7.99 -19.90
CA ARG A 102 -7.24 7.81 -18.53
C ARG A 102 -5.89 8.52 -18.33
N PRO A 103 -5.76 9.42 -17.35
CA PRO A 103 -4.46 9.97 -16.94
C PRO A 103 -3.49 8.84 -16.59
N THR A 104 -2.35 8.83 -17.24
CA THR A 104 -1.37 7.75 -17.16
C THR A 104 0.05 8.31 -17.16
N ILE A 105 0.90 7.79 -16.26
CA ILE A 105 2.33 8.12 -16.24
C ILE A 105 3.06 7.18 -17.18
N PHE A 106 3.65 7.75 -18.23
CA PHE A 106 4.49 7.03 -19.16
C PHE A 106 5.95 7.14 -18.72
N SER A 107 6.67 6.02 -18.79
CA SER A 107 8.06 5.93 -18.34
C SER A 107 9.04 6.71 -19.21
N GLY A 108 8.71 6.94 -20.49
CA GLY A 108 9.67 7.39 -21.50
C GLY A 108 10.72 6.33 -21.89
N ILE A 109 10.55 5.08 -21.43
CA ILE A 109 11.47 3.97 -21.69
C ILE A 109 11.00 3.19 -22.91
N ASP A 110 11.90 2.97 -23.87
CA ASP A 110 11.69 1.99 -24.93
C ASP A 110 11.81 0.58 -24.35
N SER A 111 10.66 -0.10 -24.22
CA SER A 111 10.57 -1.46 -23.68
C SER A 111 11.25 -2.54 -24.52
N GLN A 112 11.47 -2.32 -25.82
CA GLN A 112 12.20 -3.27 -26.68
C GLN A 112 13.71 -3.12 -26.49
N LYS A 113 14.17 -1.88 -26.33
CA LYS A 113 15.59 -1.57 -26.13
C LYS A 113 16.06 -1.81 -24.69
N TYR A 114 15.23 -1.50 -23.70
CA TYR A 114 15.57 -1.58 -22.27
C TYR A 114 14.51 -2.33 -21.46
N PRO A 115 14.23 -3.61 -21.76
CA PRO A 115 13.16 -4.38 -21.12
C PRO A 115 13.30 -4.43 -19.59
N HIS A 116 14.51 -4.62 -19.07
CA HIS A 116 14.73 -4.66 -17.62
C HIS A 116 14.43 -3.32 -16.93
N LYS A 117 14.70 -2.20 -17.58
CA LYS A 117 14.40 -0.87 -17.02
C LYS A 117 12.90 -0.61 -17.01
N GLN A 118 12.21 -1.01 -18.08
CA GLN A 118 10.74 -0.94 -18.12
C GLN A 118 10.11 -1.87 -17.09
N PHE A 119 10.68 -3.06 -16.83
CA PHE A 119 10.22 -3.94 -15.77
C PHE A 119 10.29 -3.25 -14.40
N LEU A 120 11.43 -2.63 -14.08
CA LEU A 120 11.63 -1.92 -12.81
C LEU A 120 10.65 -0.76 -12.65
N PHE A 121 10.45 0.04 -13.71
CA PHE A 121 9.42 1.08 -13.74
C PHE A 121 8.05 0.46 -13.44
N SER A 122 7.61 -0.54 -14.20
CA SER A 122 6.29 -1.14 -14.03
C SER A 122 6.09 -1.84 -12.67
N ALA A 123 7.15 -2.32 -12.02
CA ALA A 123 7.06 -2.88 -10.68
C ALA A 123 7.01 -1.81 -9.57
N ALA A 124 7.50 -0.60 -9.82
CA ALA A 124 7.80 0.40 -8.80
C ALA A 124 6.59 0.77 -7.94
N GLY A 125 5.44 1.02 -8.57
CA GLY A 125 4.21 1.39 -7.88
C GLY A 125 3.72 0.32 -6.90
N LEU A 126 3.56 -0.92 -7.38
CA LEU A 126 3.12 -2.06 -6.56
C LEU A 126 4.13 -2.38 -5.44
N THR A 127 5.42 -2.40 -5.76
CA THR A 127 6.47 -2.62 -4.75
C THR A 127 6.45 -1.53 -3.66
N THR A 128 6.24 -0.28 -4.03
CA THR A 128 6.16 0.82 -3.05
C THR A 128 4.97 0.66 -2.11
N GLN A 129 3.80 0.28 -2.64
CA GLN A 129 2.64 0.02 -1.81
C GLN A 129 2.84 -1.18 -0.88
N ASP A 130 3.47 -2.26 -1.36
CA ASP A 130 3.81 -3.41 -0.53
C ASP A 130 4.75 -3.01 0.63
N LEU A 131 5.77 -2.18 0.35
CA LEU A 131 6.71 -1.68 1.36
C LEU A 131 6.03 -0.77 2.39
N ILE A 132 5.16 0.13 1.95
CA ILE A 132 4.41 1.01 2.87
C ILE A 132 3.49 0.17 3.76
N ASN A 133 2.75 -0.76 3.18
CA ASN A 133 1.88 -1.65 3.93
C ASN A 133 2.67 -2.48 4.95
N GLU A 134 3.81 -3.04 4.53
CA GLU A 134 4.69 -3.79 5.41
C GLU A 134 5.21 -2.92 6.55
N ALA A 135 5.67 -1.70 6.26
CA ALA A 135 6.13 -0.75 7.28
C ALA A 135 5.03 -0.40 8.30
N ILE A 136 3.79 -0.21 7.84
CA ILE A 136 2.63 0.01 8.72
C ILE A 136 2.33 -1.22 9.59
N LEU A 137 2.49 -2.43 9.04
CA LEU A 137 2.18 -3.65 9.79
C LEU A 137 3.32 -4.09 10.73
N ASP A 138 4.55 -3.68 10.47
CA ASP A 138 5.74 -4.20 11.15
C ASP A 138 6.38 -3.18 12.12
N ILE A 139 6.43 -1.89 11.77
CA ILE A 139 7.05 -0.87 12.63
C ILE A 139 6.14 -0.62 13.86
N PRO A 140 6.67 -0.57 15.08
CA PRO A 140 5.87 -0.20 16.26
C PRO A 140 5.42 1.28 16.21
N HIS A 141 4.11 1.51 16.24
CA HIS A 141 3.48 2.84 16.35
C HIS A 141 2.04 2.70 16.88
N SER A 142 1.35 3.82 17.08
CA SER A 142 -0.10 3.82 17.37
C SER A 142 -0.86 3.43 16.10
N ARG A 143 -1.40 2.21 16.07
CA ARG A 143 -2.05 1.60 14.90
C ARG A 143 -3.56 1.78 14.88
N GLY A 144 -4.17 1.47 13.73
CA GLY A 144 -5.61 1.33 13.56
C GLY A 144 -6.34 2.64 13.20
N GLY A 145 -5.60 3.71 12.92
CA GLY A 145 -6.16 5.00 12.54
C GLY A 145 -6.85 5.00 11.17
N ALA A 146 -7.84 5.87 10.96
CA ALA A 146 -8.61 5.93 9.70
C ALA A 146 -7.74 6.19 8.45
N ILE A 147 -6.74 7.08 8.55
CA ILE A 147 -5.81 7.36 7.45
C ILE A 147 -4.97 6.12 7.12
N GLU A 148 -4.40 5.48 8.13
CA GLU A 148 -3.60 4.26 7.99
C GLU A 148 -4.40 3.11 7.36
N ARG A 149 -5.65 2.92 7.79
CA ARG A 149 -6.59 1.99 7.15
C ARG A 149 -6.81 2.31 5.68
N GLY A 150 -6.97 3.59 5.36
CA GLY A 150 -7.05 4.07 3.98
C GLY A 150 -5.81 3.73 3.15
N ILE A 151 -4.62 3.91 3.72
CA ILE A 151 -3.35 3.61 3.04
C ILE A 151 -3.25 2.11 2.73
N LEU A 152 -3.48 1.27 3.74
CA LEU A 152 -3.48 -0.19 3.63
C LEU A 152 -4.53 -0.67 2.61
N ALA A 153 -5.75 -0.13 2.68
CA ALA A 153 -6.82 -0.44 1.74
C ALA A 153 -6.48 0.00 0.31
N GLY A 154 -5.78 1.12 0.16
CA GLY A 154 -5.23 1.59 -1.12
C GLY A 154 -4.24 0.61 -1.73
N GLY A 155 -3.27 0.12 -0.95
CA GLY A 155 -2.30 -0.85 -1.43
C GLY A 155 -2.95 -2.16 -1.88
N ILE A 156 -3.79 -2.75 -1.02
CA ILE A 156 -4.51 -3.99 -1.32
C ILE A 156 -5.46 -3.79 -2.51
N GLY A 157 -6.18 -2.67 -2.54
CA GLY A 157 -7.13 -2.32 -3.60
C GLY A 157 -6.48 -2.15 -4.96
N THR A 158 -5.33 -1.45 -5.03
CA THR A 158 -4.56 -1.31 -6.27
C THR A 158 -4.07 -2.66 -6.77
N THR A 159 -3.56 -3.51 -5.88
CA THR A 159 -3.19 -4.89 -6.25
C THR A 159 -4.39 -5.63 -6.83
N LEU A 160 -5.54 -5.66 -6.13
CA LEU A 160 -6.76 -6.31 -6.61
C LEU A 160 -7.21 -5.77 -7.98
N PHE A 161 -7.13 -4.46 -8.20
CA PHE A 161 -7.40 -3.85 -9.50
C PHE A 161 -6.50 -4.44 -10.58
N TYR A 162 -5.19 -4.50 -10.37
CA TYR A 162 -4.25 -5.07 -11.34
C TYR A 162 -4.37 -6.58 -11.53
N LEU A 163 -4.83 -7.32 -10.52
CA LEU A 163 -5.12 -8.75 -10.63
C LEU A 163 -6.35 -9.03 -11.50
N THR A 164 -7.35 -8.14 -11.46
CA THR A 164 -8.67 -8.37 -12.06
C THR A 164 -8.85 -7.54 -13.34
N LEU A 165 -9.13 -6.25 -13.19
CA LEU A 165 -9.51 -5.33 -14.27
C LEU A 165 -8.30 -4.82 -15.04
N GLY A 166 -7.26 -4.39 -14.32
CA GLY A 166 -6.03 -3.85 -14.87
C GLY A 166 -5.13 -4.90 -15.51
N ARG A 167 -5.39 -6.19 -15.34
CA ARG A 167 -4.52 -7.30 -15.78
C ARG A 167 -4.16 -7.27 -17.28
N ASN A 168 -5.08 -6.80 -18.10
CA ASN A 168 -4.94 -6.78 -19.56
C ASN A 168 -4.90 -5.37 -20.16
N GLY A 169 -4.83 -4.32 -19.33
CA GLY A 169 -4.75 -2.94 -19.80
C GLY A 169 -3.55 -2.68 -20.71
N SER A 170 -3.74 -1.76 -21.67
CA SER A 170 -2.72 -1.23 -22.58
C SER A 170 -1.52 -0.64 -21.82
N VAL A 171 -1.80 0.07 -20.72
CA VAL A 171 -0.79 0.63 -19.81
C VAL A 171 -0.92 0.03 -18.43
N SER A 172 -0.85 -1.30 -18.37
CA SER A 172 -0.89 -2.06 -17.13
C SER A 172 0.52 -2.45 -16.68
N ASP A 173 0.83 -2.17 -15.42
CA ASP A 173 2.06 -2.58 -14.76
C ASP A 173 2.32 -4.08 -14.90
N ILE A 174 1.30 -4.91 -14.64
CA ILE A 174 1.39 -6.38 -14.81
C ILE A 174 1.61 -6.77 -16.26
N ALA A 175 0.97 -6.08 -17.21
CA ALA A 175 1.14 -6.40 -18.62
C ALA A 175 2.54 -6.04 -19.12
N PHE A 176 3.08 -4.89 -18.73
CA PHE A 176 4.45 -4.51 -19.08
C PHE A 176 5.49 -5.41 -18.42
N MET A 177 5.35 -5.68 -17.12
CA MET A 177 6.24 -6.64 -16.42
C MET A 177 6.25 -8.02 -17.10
N ALA A 178 5.10 -8.52 -17.54
CA ALA A 178 5.02 -9.81 -18.23
C ALA A 178 5.65 -9.80 -19.63
N ARG A 179 5.62 -8.65 -20.33
CA ARG A 179 6.26 -8.50 -21.65
C ARG A 179 7.77 -8.34 -21.56
N THR A 180 8.27 -7.80 -20.45
CA THR A 180 9.69 -7.44 -20.28
C THR A 180 10.45 -8.38 -19.34
N SER A 181 9.84 -9.50 -18.95
CA SER A 181 10.46 -10.55 -18.14
C SER A 181 10.06 -11.93 -18.63
N SER A 182 10.63 -12.98 -18.04
CA SER A 182 10.22 -14.37 -18.27
C SER A 182 8.99 -14.79 -17.45
N LEU A 183 8.41 -13.88 -16.65
CA LEU A 183 7.28 -14.17 -15.78
C LEU A 183 5.96 -13.95 -16.51
N SER A 184 5.07 -14.93 -16.41
CA SER A 184 3.69 -14.77 -16.87
C SER A 184 2.93 -13.77 -16.01
N LYS A 185 1.86 -13.17 -16.57
CA LYS A 185 0.93 -12.33 -15.81
C LYS A 185 0.38 -13.04 -14.56
N THR A 186 0.17 -14.36 -14.64
CA THR A 186 -0.30 -15.17 -13.50
C THR A 186 0.75 -15.25 -12.41
N GLN A 187 2.02 -15.50 -12.76
CA GLN A 187 3.10 -15.51 -11.77
C GLN A 187 3.26 -14.14 -11.10
N LEU A 188 3.25 -13.05 -11.88
CA LEU A 188 3.32 -11.69 -11.33
C LEU A 188 2.13 -11.38 -10.42
N SER A 189 0.93 -11.78 -10.83
CA SER A 189 -0.28 -11.66 -10.02
C SER A 189 -0.22 -12.46 -8.72
N LEU A 190 0.36 -13.67 -8.75
CA LEU A 190 0.55 -14.47 -7.55
C LEU A 190 1.61 -13.86 -6.62
N ILE A 191 2.66 -13.23 -7.17
CA ILE A 191 3.68 -12.55 -6.36
C ILE A 191 3.06 -11.38 -5.60
N PHE A 192 2.53 -10.38 -6.30
CA PHE A 192 1.96 -9.19 -5.66
C PHE A 192 0.66 -9.49 -4.90
N GLY A 193 -0.21 -10.31 -5.50
CA GLY A 193 -1.45 -10.74 -4.85
C GLY A 193 -1.21 -11.60 -3.62
N GLY A 194 -0.19 -12.45 -3.63
CA GLY A 194 0.20 -13.27 -2.47
C GLY A 194 0.68 -12.40 -1.30
N VAL A 195 1.51 -11.40 -1.58
CA VAL A 195 1.96 -10.42 -0.56
C VAL A 195 0.75 -9.68 0.02
N SER A 196 -0.11 -9.12 -0.83
CA SER A 196 -1.33 -8.44 -0.39
C SER A 196 -2.28 -9.35 0.41
N ALA A 197 -2.38 -10.64 0.06
CA ALA A 197 -3.19 -11.60 0.81
C ALA A 197 -2.61 -11.90 2.20
N ILE A 198 -1.29 -12.02 2.32
CA ILE A 198 -0.60 -12.18 3.62
C ILE A 198 -0.83 -10.93 4.47
N GLN A 199 -0.71 -9.73 3.89
CA GLN A 199 -0.99 -8.47 4.59
C GLN A 199 -2.44 -8.40 5.07
N ALA A 200 -3.41 -8.76 4.23
CA ALA A 200 -4.82 -8.82 4.62
C ALA A 200 -5.07 -9.82 5.76
N LEU A 201 -4.38 -10.97 5.75
CA LEU A 201 -4.45 -11.96 6.83
C LEU A 201 -3.85 -11.43 8.14
N ARG A 202 -2.76 -10.65 8.07
CA ARG A 202 -2.19 -9.99 9.26
C ARG A 202 -3.15 -8.96 9.83
N ILE A 203 -3.74 -8.13 8.97
CA ILE A 203 -4.75 -7.14 9.34
C ILE A 203 -5.95 -7.81 10.02
N SER A 204 -6.45 -8.93 9.50
CA SER A 204 -7.61 -9.61 10.09
C SER A 204 -7.35 -10.25 11.46
N ARG A 205 -6.07 -10.47 11.80
CA ARG A 205 -5.65 -11.04 13.09
C ARG A 205 -5.19 -10.01 14.11
N ASP A 206 -4.98 -8.76 13.70
CA ASP A 206 -4.57 -7.67 14.58
C ASP A 206 -5.80 -6.90 15.07
N SER A 207 -6.03 -6.92 16.38
CA SER A 207 -7.17 -6.27 17.02
C SER A 207 -7.19 -4.76 16.82
N SER A 208 -6.03 -4.14 16.61
CA SER A 208 -5.92 -2.72 16.25
C SER A 208 -6.66 -2.42 14.95
N TYR A 209 -6.85 -3.41 14.09
CA TYR A 209 -7.55 -3.32 12.82
C TYR A 209 -8.92 -4.00 12.78
N ALA A 210 -9.53 -4.37 13.91
CA ALA A 210 -10.81 -5.11 13.94
C ALA A 210 -11.95 -4.49 13.08
N HIS A 211 -11.96 -3.17 12.89
CA HIS A 211 -12.92 -2.44 12.04
C HIS A 211 -12.42 -2.17 10.61
N PHE A 212 -11.49 -2.98 10.09
CA PHE A 212 -10.91 -2.75 8.77
C PHE A 212 -11.88 -3.12 7.66
N PHE A 213 -12.58 -4.25 7.85
CA PHE A 213 -13.58 -4.77 6.91
C PHE A 213 -15.03 -4.48 7.36
N VAL A 214 -15.19 -3.74 8.47
CA VAL A 214 -16.49 -3.45 9.11
C VAL A 214 -16.49 -1.97 9.52
N GLY A 215 -17.38 -1.17 8.91
CA GLY A 215 -17.52 0.25 9.26
C GLY A 215 -18.23 0.44 10.60
N PRO A 216 -18.05 1.59 11.27
CA PRO A 216 -18.90 1.97 12.40
C PRO A 216 -20.34 2.18 11.91
N THR A 217 -21.32 1.57 12.58
CA THR A 217 -22.75 1.86 12.36
C THR A 217 -23.44 2.20 13.66
N GLU A 218 -24.58 2.88 13.56
CA GLU A 218 -25.42 3.33 14.68
C GLU A 218 -25.91 2.20 15.60
N ASN A 219 -25.86 0.94 15.15
CA ASN A 219 -26.42 -0.23 15.85
C ASN A 219 -25.44 -1.41 16.04
N GLY A 220 -24.12 -1.23 15.82
CA GLY A 220 -23.11 -2.29 15.96
C GLY A 220 -22.60 -2.90 14.64
N LEU A 221 -22.01 -4.10 14.72
CA LEU A 221 -21.20 -4.73 13.66
C LEU A 221 -22.03 -5.07 12.40
N CYS A 222 -21.74 -4.46 11.24
CA CYS A 222 -22.28 -4.86 9.93
C CYS A 222 -21.15 -5.22 8.96
N ILE A 223 -21.18 -6.46 8.45
CA ILE A 223 -20.34 -6.90 7.33
C ILE A 223 -21.08 -6.59 6.01
N GLY A 224 -20.42 -5.91 5.08
CA GLY A 224 -20.75 -5.98 3.64
C GLY A 224 -21.76 -4.96 3.08
N PHE A 225 -21.53 -4.62 1.80
CA PHE A 225 -22.22 -3.69 0.89
C PHE A 225 -23.70 -3.40 1.17
N ARG A 226 -24.05 -2.10 1.29
CA ARG A 226 -25.43 -1.62 1.20
C ARG A 226 -25.89 -1.68 -0.27
N TYR A 227 -26.90 -2.51 -0.55
CA TYR A 227 -27.84 -2.31 -1.65
C TYR A 227 -28.97 -1.40 -1.19
#